data_AF-A0A920VYK0-F1
#
_entry.id   AF-A0A920VYK0-F1
#
_cell.length_a   1.000
_cell.length_b   1.000
_cell.length_c   1.000
_cell.angle_alpha   90.00
_cell.angle_beta   90.00
_cell.angle_gamma   90.00
#
_symmetry.space_group_name_H-M   'P 1'
#
loop_
_entity.id
_entity.type
_entity.pdbx_description
1 polymer ?
#
loop_
_entity_poly.entity_id
_entity_poly.type
_entity_poly.pdbx_seq_one_letter_code
_entity_poly.pdbx_strand_id
1 'polypeptide(L)'
;MIQGKTSYWKNLKNPAALPGAKEMTTHFYDLGIPQALATSSSSPMFEAKFEKHKKWFSQFAQIIKGDDPELKEGKPAPDIFFLAASDLGLILRMSGF
;
A
#
# COMPACT_ATOMS: atom_id res chain seq x y z
N MET A 1 -25.57 10.38 -14.69
CA MET A 1 -24.60 9.71 -13.79
C MET A 1 -23.18 10.31 -13.88
N ILE A 2 -22.99 11.65 -13.86
CA ILE A 2 -21.65 12.27 -14.10
C ILE A 2 -21.17 13.19 -12.95
N GLN A 3 -22.04 13.64 -12.03
CA GLN A 3 -21.61 14.53 -10.95
C GLN A 3 -20.91 13.82 -9.77
N GLY A 4 -21.16 12.53 -9.53
CA GLY A 4 -20.63 11.80 -8.37
C GLY A 4 -19.17 11.33 -8.49
N LYS A 5 -18.66 11.08 -9.71
CA LYS A 5 -17.26 10.66 -9.89
C LYS A 5 -16.29 11.83 -9.63
N THR A 6 -16.65 13.04 -10.02
CA THR A 6 -15.76 14.21 -9.95
C THR A 6 -15.49 14.68 -8.51
N SER A 7 -16.49 14.60 -7.62
CA SER A 7 -16.31 14.94 -6.19
C SER A 7 -15.46 13.91 -5.45
N TYR A 8 -15.62 12.62 -5.78
CA TYR A 8 -14.82 11.54 -5.20
C TYR A 8 -13.32 11.74 -5.46
N TRP A 9 -12.93 11.96 -6.72
CA TRP A 9 -11.52 12.19 -7.09
C TRP A 9 -10.93 13.46 -6.46
N LYS A 10 -11.75 14.49 -6.22
CA LYS A 10 -11.30 15.69 -5.50
C LYS A 10 -10.93 15.39 -4.05
N ASN A 11 -11.70 14.53 -3.39
CA ASN A 11 -11.51 14.17 -1.97
C ASN A 11 -10.36 13.16 -1.74
N LEU A 12 -9.86 12.50 -2.80
CA LEU A 12 -8.70 11.60 -2.70
C LEU A 12 -7.36 12.35 -2.66
N LYS A 13 -7.35 13.62 -3.06
CA LYS A 13 -6.10 14.39 -3.13
C LYS A 13 -5.64 14.75 -1.73
N ASN A 14 -4.40 14.39 -1.41
CA ASN A 14 -3.69 14.80 -0.20
C ASN A 14 -4.33 14.37 1.13
N PRO A 15 -4.59 13.06 1.35
CA PRO A 15 -5.06 12.61 2.66
C PRO A 15 -4.03 12.93 3.73
N ALA A 16 -4.52 13.37 4.90
CA ALA A 16 -3.70 13.46 6.09
C ALA A 16 -3.26 12.05 6.50
N ALA A 17 -2.00 11.91 6.92
CA ALA A 17 -1.55 10.68 7.56
C ALA A 17 -2.27 10.52 8.91
N LEU A 18 -2.57 9.28 9.29
CA LEU A 18 -3.02 9.01 10.65
C LEU A 18 -1.89 9.36 11.65
N PRO A 19 -2.23 9.88 12.84
CA PRO A 19 -1.24 10.13 13.89
C PRO A 19 -0.38 8.89 14.15
N GLY A 20 0.94 9.07 14.24
CA GLY A 20 1.91 7.99 14.49
C GLY A 20 2.27 7.11 13.28
N ALA A 21 1.49 7.10 12.19
CA ALA A 21 1.75 6.20 11.06
C ALA A 21 3.12 6.43 10.42
N LYS A 22 3.48 7.70 10.18
CA LYS A 22 4.78 8.07 9.61
C LYS A 22 5.93 7.83 10.57
N GLU A 23 5.74 8.16 11.84
CA GLU A 23 6.75 7.99 12.89
C GLU A 23 7.10 6.51 13.06
N MET A 24 6.09 5.65 13.22
CA MET A 24 6.28 4.21 13.40
C MET A 24 7.01 3.56 12.21
N THR A 25 6.57 3.83 10.99
CA THR A 25 7.16 3.23 9.77
C THR A 25 8.54 3.79 9.47
N THR A 26 8.81 5.06 9.78
CA THR A 26 10.17 5.62 9.71
C THR A 26 11.07 4.98 10.75
N HIS A 27 10.59 4.78 11.99
CA HIS A 27 11.36 4.12 13.03
C HIS A 27 11.76 2.68 12.65
N PHE A 28 10.85 1.91 12.06
CA PHE A 28 11.16 0.58 11.53
C PHE A 28 12.18 0.62 10.39
N TYR A 29 12.06 1.60 9.50
CA TYR A 29 13.02 1.82 8.41
C TYR A 29 14.42 2.13 8.95
N ASP A 30 14.53 3.03 9.94
CA ASP A 30 15.80 3.42 10.57
C ASP A 30 16.45 2.24 11.32
N LEU A 31 15.65 1.31 11.83
CA LEU A 31 16.12 0.03 12.43
C LEU A 31 16.46 -1.05 11.40
N GLY A 32 16.28 -0.79 10.10
CA GLY A 32 16.53 -1.76 9.03
C GLY A 32 15.50 -2.89 8.95
N ILE A 33 14.30 -2.72 9.52
CA ILE A 33 13.20 -3.68 9.43
C ILE A 33 12.55 -3.55 8.05
N PRO A 34 12.55 -4.60 7.19
CA PRO A 34 11.90 -4.55 5.89
C PRO A 34 10.39 -4.34 6.01
N GLN A 35 9.84 -3.47 5.18
CA GLN A 35 8.42 -3.11 5.19
C GLN A 35 7.85 -3.13 3.77
N ALA A 36 6.59 -3.56 3.64
CA ALA A 36 5.82 -3.44 2.41
C ALA A 36 4.42 -2.87 2.68
N LEU A 37 3.79 -2.31 1.66
CA LEU A 37 2.43 -1.77 1.71
C LEU A 37 1.52 -2.53 0.74
N ALA A 38 0.35 -2.97 1.21
CA ALA A 38 -0.68 -3.61 0.40
C ALA A 38 -1.99 -2.80 0.41
N THR A 39 -2.37 -2.20 -0.72
CA THR A 39 -3.55 -1.32 -0.84
C THR A 39 -4.53 -1.82 -1.89
N SER A 40 -5.84 -1.72 -1.62
CA SER A 40 -6.88 -1.97 -2.62
C SER A 40 -7.10 -0.79 -3.58
N SER A 41 -6.34 0.30 -3.43
CA SER A 41 -6.41 1.44 -4.37
C SER A 41 -5.75 1.05 -5.68
N SER A 42 -6.39 1.38 -6.81
CA SER A 42 -5.74 1.32 -8.12
C SER A 42 -4.60 2.34 -8.22
N SER A 43 -3.74 2.20 -9.22
CA SER A 43 -2.61 3.09 -9.48
C SER A 43 -3.00 4.57 -9.53
N PRO A 44 -4.03 4.99 -10.28
CA PRO A 44 -4.43 6.40 -10.29
C PRO A 44 -4.92 6.91 -8.92
N MET A 45 -5.61 6.06 -8.15
CA MET A 45 -6.08 6.42 -6.81
C MET A 45 -4.93 6.48 -5.80
N PHE A 46 -3.96 5.57 -5.92
CA PHE A 46 -2.77 5.54 -5.11
C PHE A 46 -1.93 6.80 -5.34
N GLU A 47 -1.62 7.12 -6.60
CA GLU A 47 -0.83 8.30 -6.97
C GLU A 47 -1.45 9.61 -6.44
N ALA A 48 -2.77 9.76 -6.57
CA ALA A 48 -3.49 10.92 -6.04
C ALA A 48 -3.35 11.10 -4.51
N LYS A 49 -3.23 10.00 -3.76
CA LYS A 49 -3.03 10.00 -2.30
C LYS A 49 -1.55 10.13 -1.92
N PHE A 50 -0.68 9.59 -2.76
CA PHE A 50 0.75 9.39 -2.50
C PHE A 50 1.60 10.63 -2.80
N GLU A 51 1.18 11.50 -3.71
CA GLU A 51 2.00 12.60 -4.24
C GLU A 51 2.73 13.43 -3.16
N LYS A 52 2.06 13.75 -2.04
CA LYS A 52 2.67 14.50 -0.91
C LYS A 52 3.55 13.67 0.02
N HIS A 53 3.43 12.35 -0.03
CA HIS A 53 4.07 11.42 0.88
C HIS A 53 5.20 10.62 0.18
N LYS A 54 5.65 11.06 -1.00
CA LYS A 54 6.70 10.39 -1.80
C LYS A 54 7.91 9.94 -1.01
N LYS A 55 8.52 10.87 -0.27
CA LYS A 55 9.69 10.60 0.58
C LYS A 55 9.41 9.63 1.73
N TRP A 56 8.17 9.62 2.23
CA TRP A 56 7.79 8.70 3.29
C TRP A 56 7.62 7.29 2.72
N PHE A 57 6.85 7.10 1.64
CA PHE A 57 6.62 5.73 1.18
C PHE A 57 7.80 5.14 0.40
N SER A 58 8.83 5.92 0.03
CA SER A 58 10.08 5.36 -0.49
C SER A 58 10.83 4.50 0.55
N GLN A 59 10.38 4.48 1.80
CA GLN A 59 10.88 3.59 2.86
C GLN A 59 10.36 2.15 2.74
N PHE A 60 9.25 1.93 2.03
CA PHE A 60 8.72 0.58 1.82
C PHE A 60 9.47 -0.08 0.65
N ALA A 61 9.92 -1.31 0.86
CA ALA A 61 10.59 -2.11 -0.17
C ALA A 61 9.64 -2.40 -1.34
N GLN A 62 8.36 -2.62 -1.04
CA GLN A 62 7.32 -2.92 -2.01
C GLN A 62 6.00 -2.22 -1.69
N ILE A 63 5.28 -1.86 -2.74
CA ILE A 63 3.92 -1.31 -2.66
C ILE A 63 3.04 -2.01 -3.68
N ILE A 64 2.21 -2.94 -3.21
CA ILE A 64 1.25 -3.67 -4.04
C ILE A 64 -0.08 -2.91 -4.08
N LYS A 65 -0.56 -2.66 -5.29
CA LYS A 65 -1.79 -1.90 -5.56
C LYS A 65 -2.93 -2.84 -5.93
N GLY A 66 -4.16 -2.34 -5.92
CA GLY A 66 -5.36 -3.14 -6.19
C GLY A 66 -5.52 -3.53 -7.67
N ASP A 67 -4.74 -2.92 -8.55
CA ASP A 67 -4.66 -3.19 -9.98
C ASP A 67 -3.29 -3.76 -10.38
N ASP A 68 -2.58 -4.38 -9.43
CA ASP A 68 -1.34 -5.08 -9.71
C ASP A 68 -1.60 -6.25 -10.68
N PRO A 69 -0.83 -6.39 -11.78
CA PRO A 69 -1.05 -7.43 -12.78
C PRO A 69 -0.83 -8.85 -12.25
N GLU A 70 -0.09 -9.03 -11.16
CA GLU A 70 0.14 -10.34 -10.54
C GLU A 70 -0.96 -10.71 -9.53
N LEU A 71 -1.84 -9.77 -9.19
CA LEU A 71 -2.95 -9.98 -8.27
C LEU A 71 -4.10 -10.74 -8.96
N LYS A 72 -4.30 -12.01 -8.59
CA LYS A 72 -5.40 -12.82 -9.14
C LYS A 72 -6.72 -12.48 -8.47
N GLU A 73 -6.73 -12.44 -7.13
CA GLU A 73 -7.90 -12.05 -6.35
C GLU A 73 -7.57 -10.93 -5.35
N GLY A 74 -8.37 -9.86 -5.36
CA GLY A 74 -8.26 -8.79 -4.37
C GLY A 74 -8.74 -9.22 -2.98
N LYS A 75 -8.43 -8.40 -1.96
CA LYS A 75 -8.96 -8.61 -0.59
C LYS A 75 -10.48 -8.87 -0.61
N PRO A 76 -10.99 -9.84 0.18
CA PRO A 76 -10.34 -10.50 1.31
C PRO A 76 -9.45 -11.70 0.96
N ALA A 77 -9.26 -12.04 -0.32
CA ALA A 77 -8.29 -13.07 -0.71
C ALA A 77 -6.86 -12.70 -0.25
N PRO A 78 -6.01 -13.71 0.05
CA PRO A 78 -4.71 -13.48 0.67
C PRO A 78 -3.64 -12.98 -0.31
N ASP A 79 -3.87 -13.07 -1.61
CA ASP A 79 -2.90 -12.86 -2.69
C ASP A 79 -2.07 -11.60 -2.53
N ILE A 80 -2.71 -10.47 -2.22
CA ILE A 80 -2.02 -9.18 -2.06
C ILE A 80 -1.01 -9.17 -0.91
N PHE A 81 -1.22 -9.98 0.13
CA PHE A 81 -0.30 -10.09 1.26
C PHE A 81 0.89 -10.99 0.89
N PHE A 82 0.67 -12.03 0.08
CA PHE A 82 1.76 -12.86 -0.43
C PHE A 82 2.64 -12.08 -1.41
N LEU A 83 2.04 -11.31 -2.32
CA LEU A 83 2.77 -10.40 -3.21
C LEU A 83 3.55 -9.35 -2.41
N ALA A 84 2.94 -8.74 -1.39
CA ALA A 84 3.66 -7.75 -0.58
C ALA A 84 4.81 -8.34 0.24
N ALA A 85 4.75 -9.63 0.58
CA ALA A 85 5.76 -10.31 1.38
C ALA A 85 6.90 -10.96 0.57
N SER A 86 6.72 -11.17 -0.74
CA SER A 86 7.65 -11.95 -1.58
C SER A 86 9.10 -11.44 -1.49
N ASP A 87 9.27 -10.12 -1.44
CA ASP A 87 10.58 -9.46 -1.45
C ASP A 87 11.05 -8.97 -0.07
N LEU A 88 10.31 -9.29 1.01
CA LEU A 88 10.71 -8.93 2.38
C LEU A 88 11.72 -9.92 2.99
N GLY A 89 12.19 -10.90 2.23
CA GLY A 89 13.08 -11.96 2.73
C GLY A 89 12.40 -12.87 3.75
N LEU A 90 11.07 -12.90 3.77
CA LEU A 90 10.29 -13.75 4.67
C LEU A 90 10.19 -15.17 4.09
N ILE A 91 10.51 -16.17 4.91
CA ILE A 91 10.08 -17.54 4.63
C ILE A 91 8.59 -17.58 4.95
N LEU A 92 7.75 -17.49 3.92
CA LEU A 92 6.30 -17.71 4.06
C LEU A 92 6.07 -19.15 4.49
N ARG A 93 5.87 -19.36 5.80
CA ARG A 93 5.51 -20.66 6.33
C ARG A 93 4.05 -20.90 5.97
N MET A 94 3.85 -21.54 4.81
CA MET A 94 2.56 -22.11 4.41
C MET A 94 2.25 -23.29 5.34
N SER A 95 1.91 -23.03 6.60
CA SER A 95 1.30 -24.05 7.45
C SER A 95 -0.17 -24.18 7.03
N GLY A 96 -0.48 -25.34 6.46
CA GLY A 96 -1.82 -25.71 6.01
C GLY A 96 -2.84 -25.58 7.15
N PHE A 97 -3.85 -24.77 6.89
CA PHE A 97 -5.21 -25.07 7.31
C PHE A 97 -5.83 -25.98 6.24
#